data_AF-A0A8X6RAM4-F1
#
_entry.id   AF-A0A8X6RAM4-F1
#
_cell.length_a   1.000
_cell.length_b   1.000
_cell.length_c   1.000
_cell.angle_alpha   90.00
_cell.angle_beta   90.00
_cell.angle_gamma   90.00
#
_symmetry.space_group_name_H-M   'P 1'
#
loop_
_entity.id
_entity.type
_entity.pdbx_description
1 polymer ?
#
loop_
_entity_poly.entity_id
_entity_poly.type
_entity_poly.pdbx_seq_one_letter_code
_entity_poly.pdbx_strand_id
1 'polypeptide(L)'
;MRLSRALKDKRPQYNERHDKVILQHDNARPQVAKVVKTYLETLKWEVLPTRCILQTLLPRIITCFHQWHTAWLTSTSGHEEVKNWIDSWIASKDNQFFQRGIRTLAERWEKVVASDGQYFES
;
A
#
# COMPACT_ATOMS: atom_id res chain seq x y z
N MET A 1 3.41 11.74 12.34
CA MET A 1 3.78 10.96 13.56
C MET A 1 2.78 9.90 14.03
N ARG A 2 1.59 9.73 13.42
CA ARG A 2 0.61 8.72 13.89
C ARG A 2 0.95 7.28 13.44
N LEU A 3 1.43 7.12 12.20
CA LEU A 3 1.70 5.79 11.64
C LEU A 3 2.89 5.07 12.28
N SER A 4 4.01 5.77 12.50
CA SER A 4 5.19 5.17 13.14
C SER A 4 4.92 4.69 14.56
N ARG A 5 4.10 5.43 15.33
CA ARG A 5 3.65 5.00 16.67
C ARG A 5 2.70 3.81 16.57
N ALA A 6 1.68 3.90 15.73
CA ALA A 6 0.72 2.80 15.53
C ALA A 6 1.39 1.49 15.07
N LEU A 7 2.45 1.57 14.27
CA LEU A 7 3.24 0.39 13.88
C LEU A 7 3.94 -0.25 15.07
N LYS A 8 4.54 0.55 15.95
CA LYS A 8 5.18 0.04 17.18
C LYS A 8 4.16 -0.62 18.09
N ASP A 9 2.99 -0.01 18.26
CA ASP A 9 1.94 -0.51 19.16
C ASP A 9 1.28 -1.78 18.61
N LYS A 10 0.93 -1.79 17.32
CA LYS A 10 0.19 -2.90 16.71
C LYS A 10 1.08 -4.05 16.22
N ARG A 11 2.38 -3.80 15.99
CA ARG A 11 3.32 -4.80 15.46
C ARG A 11 4.69 -4.71 16.17
N PRO A 12 4.74 -4.98 17.48
CA PRO A 12 5.99 -4.91 18.25
C PRO A 12 7.07 -5.85 17.71
N GLN A 13 6.66 -7.04 17.24
CA GLN A 13 7.53 -8.05 16.61
C GLN A 13 8.31 -7.52 15.40
N TYR A 14 7.84 -6.46 14.74
CA TYR A 14 8.50 -5.88 13.57
C TYR A 14 9.78 -5.12 13.96
N ASN A 15 9.80 -4.51 15.15
CA ASN A 15 11.01 -3.85 15.67
C ASN A 15 12.11 -4.85 16.01
N GLU A 16 11.74 -6.11 16.33
CA GLU A 16 12.70 -7.16 16.71
C GLU A 16 13.27 -7.91 15.50
N ARG A 17 12.48 -8.06 14.43
CA ARG A 17 12.84 -8.95 13.29
C ARG A 17 13.43 -8.23 12.08
N HIS A 18 13.09 -6.97 11.86
CA HIS A 18 13.32 -6.34 10.56
C HIS A 18 14.20 -5.09 10.61
N ASP A 19 14.57 -4.59 11.80
CA ASP A 19 15.36 -3.37 12.10
C ASP A 19 14.82 -2.04 11.49
N LYS A 20 14.07 -2.12 10.39
CA LYS A 20 13.73 -1.03 9.49
C LYS A 20 12.42 -1.32 8.75
N VAL A 21 11.59 -0.30 8.58
CA VAL A 21 10.38 -0.38 7.75
C VAL A 21 10.76 -0.15 6.30
N ILE A 22 10.31 -1.05 5.41
CA ILE A 22 10.42 -0.91 3.96
C ILE A 22 9.09 -0.37 3.44
N LEU A 23 9.12 0.81 2.84
CA LEU A 23 7.98 1.50 2.25
C LEU A 23 8.03 1.40 0.73
N GLN A 24 6.94 0.93 0.14
CA GLN A 24 6.70 1.00 -1.30
C GLN A 24 5.55 1.99 -1.54
N HIS A 25 5.80 3.01 -2.34
CA HIS A 25 4.82 4.03 -2.72
C HIS A 25 5.08 4.51 -4.15
N ASP A 26 4.14 5.21 -4.78
CA ASP A 26 4.31 5.68 -6.15
C ASP A 26 5.11 6.99 -6.24
N ASN A 27 5.64 7.29 -7.42
CA ASN A 27 6.45 8.50 -7.64
C ASN A 27 5.60 9.76 -7.90
N ALA A 28 4.36 9.84 -7.38
CA ALA A 28 3.56 11.05 -7.50
C ALA A 28 4.28 12.26 -6.90
N ARG A 29 4.12 13.44 -7.53
CA ARG A 29 4.84 14.67 -7.16
C ARG A 29 4.82 15.00 -5.66
N PRO A 30 3.70 14.86 -4.93
CA PRO A 30 3.69 15.11 -3.48
C PRO A 30 4.59 14.15 -2.70
N GLN A 31 4.74 12.90 -3.16
CA GLN A 31 5.46 11.84 -2.46
C GLN A 31 6.98 11.89 -2.69
N VAL A 32 7.42 12.46 -3.82
CA VAL A 32 8.85 12.63 -4.15
C VAL A 32 9.39 13.99 -3.67
N ALA A 33 8.54 14.84 -3.09
CA ALA A 33 8.93 16.14 -2.57
C ALA A 33 10.03 16.03 -1.52
N LYS A 34 10.95 17.01 -1.49
CA LYS A 34 12.09 17.05 -0.57
C LYS A 34 11.66 16.87 0.88
N VAL A 35 10.55 17.51 1.27
CA VAL A 35 9.98 17.42 2.62
C VAL A 35 9.63 15.97 2.98
N VAL A 36 9.02 15.22 2.06
CA VAL A 36 8.66 13.81 2.29
C VAL A 36 9.91 12.94 2.37
N LYS A 37 10.89 13.15 1.49
CA LYS A 37 12.17 12.42 1.52
C LYS A 37 12.91 12.61 2.84
N THR A 38 13.11 13.86 3.26
CA THR A 38 13.77 14.18 4.55
C THR A 38 13.00 13.61 5.74
N TYR A 39 11.67 13.59 5.68
CA TYR A 39 10.85 12.98 6.71
C TYR A 39 11.02 11.45 6.79
N LEU A 40 11.06 10.76 5.64
CA LEU A 40 11.29 9.31 5.58
C LEU A 40 12.71 8.92 6.04
N GLU A 41 13.71 9.73 5.69
CA GLU A 41 15.09 9.60 6.19
C GLU A 41 15.16 9.72 7.72
N THR A 42 14.43 10.69 8.30
CA THR A 42 14.36 10.88 9.75
C THR A 42 13.73 9.67 10.46
N LEU A 43 12.74 9.05 9.83
CA LEU A 43 12.14 7.80 10.33
C LEU A 43 13.05 6.59 10.12
N LYS A 44 14.17 6.74 9.41
CA LYS A 44 15.06 5.68 8.95
C LYS A 44 14.34 4.63 8.12
N TRP A 45 13.30 5.01 7.37
CA TRP A 45 12.57 4.07 6.53
C TRP A 45 13.29 3.85 5.21
N GLU A 46 13.23 2.62 4.72
CA GLU A 46 13.73 2.28 3.40
C GLU A 46 12.65 2.54 2.37
N VAL A 47 12.99 3.22 1.29
CA VAL A 47 12.04 3.47 0.20
C VAL A 47 12.45 2.59 -0.97
N LEU A 48 11.57 1.68 -1.37
CA LEU A 48 11.81 0.86 -2.56
C LEU A 48 11.63 1.71 -3.83
N PRO A 49 12.54 1.59 -4.81
CA PRO A 49 12.36 2.25 -6.09
C PRO A 49 11.12 1.67 -6.80
N THR A 50 10.14 2.52 -7.10
CA THR A 50 8.97 2.14 -7.90
C THR A 50 9.09 2.69 -9.31
N ARG A 51 8.83 1.86 -10.32
CA ARG A 51 8.51 2.36 -11.68
C ARG A 51 7.05 2.85 -11.64
N CYS A 52 6.81 4.03 -12.20
CA CYS A 52 5.57 4.81 -12.10
C CYS A 52 4.24 4.02 -11.99
N ILE A 53 3.39 4.52 -11.07
CA ILE A 53 1.92 4.52 -10.94
C ILE A 53 1.09 3.33 -11.48
N LEU A 54 1.32 2.81 -12.70
CA LEU A 54 0.33 1.95 -13.36
C LEU A 54 0.69 0.46 -13.46
N GLN A 55 1.95 0.07 -13.24
CA GLN A 55 2.36 -1.33 -13.51
C GLN A 55 2.63 -2.18 -12.25
N THR A 56 2.63 -1.56 -11.07
CA THR A 56 2.96 -2.24 -9.80
C THR A 56 1.84 -2.26 -8.79
N LEU A 57 0.71 -1.59 -9.04
CA LEU A 57 -0.43 -1.68 -8.14
C LEU A 57 -0.94 -3.11 -8.19
N LEU A 58 -0.87 -3.80 -7.05
CA LEU A 58 -1.42 -5.15 -6.91
C LEU A 58 -2.85 -5.12 -7.51
N PRO A 59 -3.24 -5.96 -8.48
CA PRO A 59 -4.62 -6.24 -8.88
C PRO A 59 -5.55 -6.39 -7.69
N ARG A 60 -5.09 -6.89 -6.55
CA ARG A 60 -5.85 -6.85 -5.30
C ARG A 60 -6.01 -5.44 -4.73
N ILE A 61 -4.96 -4.60 -4.70
CA ILE A 61 -5.08 -3.18 -4.34
C ILE A 61 -5.94 -2.44 -5.37
N ILE A 62 -5.77 -2.64 -6.68
CA ILE A 62 -6.63 -2.06 -7.73
C ILE A 62 -8.07 -2.53 -7.55
N THR A 63 -8.32 -3.83 -7.33
CA THR A 63 -9.67 -4.37 -7.06
C THR A 63 -10.25 -3.80 -5.77
N CYS A 64 -9.44 -3.63 -4.72
CA CYS A 64 -9.87 -2.96 -3.49
C CYS A 64 -10.22 -1.51 -3.78
N PHE A 65 -9.38 -0.76 -4.49
CA PHE A 65 -9.67 0.61 -4.93
C PHE A 65 -10.88 0.67 -5.84
N HIS A 66 -11.13 -0.33 -6.69
CA HIS A 66 -12.30 -0.40 -7.56
C HIS A 66 -13.57 -0.65 -6.73
N GLN A 67 -13.53 -1.59 -5.78
CA GLN A 67 -14.62 -1.83 -4.82
C GLN A 67 -14.87 -0.62 -3.92
N TRP A 68 -13.81 0.10 -3.53
CA TRP A 68 -13.91 1.35 -2.78
C TRP A 68 -14.50 2.46 -3.63
N HIS A 69 -14.07 2.60 -4.89
CA HIS A 69 -14.55 3.62 -5.81
C HIS A 69 -16.00 3.39 -6.23
N THR A 70 -16.41 2.14 -6.45
CA THR A 70 -17.82 1.81 -6.71
C THR A 70 -18.67 2.05 -5.47
N ALA A 71 -18.23 1.63 -4.28
CA ALA A 71 -18.93 1.91 -3.03
C ALA A 71 -19.06 3.43 -2.78
N TRP A 72 -18.00 4.19 -3.05
CA TRP A 72 -17.96 5.65 -2.93
C TRP A 72 -18.88 6.35 -3.95
N LEU A 73 -18.90 5.91 -5.21
CA LEU A 73 -19.80 6.45 -6.24
C LEU A 73 -21.27 6.17 -5.93
N THR A 74 -21.57 5.05 -5.27
CA THR A 74 -22.95 4.68 -4.89
C THR A 74 -23.40 5.27 -3.56
N SER A 75 -22.49 5.83 -2.77
CA SER A 75 -22.82 6.44 -1.49
C SER A 75 -23.08 7.93 -1.65
N THR A 76 -24.33 8.34 -1.48
CA THR A 76 -24.73 9.76 -1.27
C THR A 76 -24.35 10.26 0.14
N SER A 77 -23.36 9.62 0.75
CA SER A 77 -23.17 9.54 2.19
C SER A 77 -22.13 10.53 2.68
N GLY A 78 -22.36 11.09 3.86
CA GLY A 78 -21.42 12.01 4.51
C GLY A 78 -20.06 11.37 4.80
N HIS A 79 -19.04 12.19 5.02
CA HIS A 79 -17.65 11.77 5.30
C HIS A 79 -17.54 10.65 6.37
N GLU A 80 -18.39 10.72 7.40
CA GLU A 80 -18.39 9.77 8.53
C GLU A 80 -18.84 8.37 8.12
N GLU A 81 -19.81 8.25 7.22
CA GLU A 81 -20.31 6.95 6.74
C GLU A 81 -19.27 6.26 5.86
N VAL A 82 -18.61 7.01 4.98
CA VAL A 82 -17.50 6.50 4.16
C VAL A 82 -16.37 5.99 5.06
N LYS A 83 -16.03 6.76 6.11
CA LYS A 83 -15.00 6.35 7.07
C LYS A 83 -15.39 5.06 7.80
N ASN A 84 -16.61 4.96 8.32
CA ASN A 84 -17.10 3.78 9.02
C ASN A 84 -17.14 2.55 8.10
N TRP A 85 -17.49 2.75 6.82
CA TRP A 85 -17.46 1.69 5.82
C TRP A 85 -16.04 1.20 5.55
N ILE A 86 -15.07 2.11 5.38
CA ILE A 86 -13.66 1.76 5.20
C ILE A 86 -13.14 0.98 6.42
N ASP A 87 -13.41 1.47 7.64
CA ASP A 87 -12.98 0.82 8.87
C ASP A 87 -13.56 -0.59 9.00
N SER A 88 -14.86 -0.76 8.70
CA SER A 88 -15.54 -2.06 8.69
C SER A 88 -14.99 -3.01 7.63
N TRP A 89 -14.72 -2.49 6.43
CA TRP A 89 -14.16 -3.29 5.34
C TRP A 89 -12.74 -3.75 5.68
N ILE A 90 -11.88 -2.90 6.25
CA ILE A 90 -10.53 -3.28 6.69
C ILE A 90 -10.61 -4.35 7.78
N ALA A 91 -11.50 -4.18 8.77
CA ALA A 91 -11.72 -5.15 9.85
C ALA A 91 -12.25 -6.50 9.34
N SER A 92 -12.97 -6.52 8.22
CA SER A 92 -13.48 -7.75 7.60
C SER A 92 -12.39 -8.63 6.97
N LYS A 93 -11.17 -8.11 6.75
CA LYS A 93 -10.09 -8.85 6.09
C LYS A 93 -9.20 -9.56 7.09
N ASP A 94 -8.91 -10.82 6.82
CA ASP A 94 -7.99 -11.61 7.64
C ASP A 94 -6.52 -11.28 7.35
N ASN A 95 -5.63 -11.72 8.23
CA ASN A 95 -4.19 -11.51 8.04
C ASN A 95 -3.66 -12.17 6.75
N GLN A 96 -4.25 -13.31 6.35
CA GLN A 96 -3.87 -14.00 5.12
C GLN A 96 -4.21 -13.20 3.87
N PHE A 97 -5.25 -12.34 3.90
CA PHE A 97 -5.57 -11.46 2.79
C PHE A 97 -4.42 -10.51 2.47
N PHE A 98 -3.87 -9.86 3.49
CA PHE A 98 -2.74 -8.92 3.35
C PHE A 98 -1.44 -9.64 3.03
N GLN A 99 -1.16 -10.78 3.68
CA GLN A 99 0.04 -11.57 3.41
C GLN A 99 0.07 -12.07 1.96
N ARG A 100 -1.05 -12.61 1.45
CA ARG A 100 -1.16 -13.03 0.05
C ARG A 100 -0.93 -11.87 -0.90
N GLY A 101 -1.51 -10.69 -0.60
CA GLY A 101 -1.28 -9.47 -1.38
C GLY A 101 0.21 -9.14 -1.55
N ILE A 102 0.98 -9.19 -0.44
CA ILE A 102 2.42 -8.92 -0.46
C ILE A 102 3.19 -10.03 -1.21
N ARG A 103 2.86 -11.31 -0.97
CA ARG A 103 3.59 -12.44 -1.60
C ARG A 103 3.44 -12.46 -3.12
N THR A 104 2.26 -12.14 -3.64
CA THR A 104 2.02 -12.07 -5.10
C THR A 104 2.80 -10.93 -5.77
N LEU A 105 3.43 -10.01 -5.01
CA LEU A 105 4.27 -8.97 -5.59
C LEU A 105 5.51 -9.56 -6.30
N ALA A 106 6.14 -10.59 -5.72
CA ALA A 106 7.31 -11.23 -6.28
C ALA A 106 7.00 -11.90 -7.64
N GLU A 107 5.93 -12.69 -7.69
CA GLU A 107 5.43 -13.33 -8.91
C GLU A 107 5.12 -12.31 -10.03
N ARG A 108 4.65 -11.12 -9.66
CA ARG A 108 4.41 -10.06 -10.66
C ARG A 108 5.66 -9.38 -11.14
N TRP A 109 6.63 -9.15 -10.28
CA TRP A 109 7.91 -8.60 -10.72
C TRP A 109 8.60 -9.52 -11.72
N GLU A 110 8.50 -10.83 -11.50
CA GLU A 110 8.95 -11.83 -12.48
C GLU A 110 8.22 -11.69 -13.81
N LYS A 111 6.88 -11.57 -13.81
CA LYS A 111 6.10 -11.31 -15.04
C LYS A 111 6.47 -9.98 -15.71
N VAL A 112 6.70 -8.90 -14.96
CA VAL A 112 7.12 -7.59 -15.49
C VAL A 112 8.48 -7.72 -16.20
N VAL A 113 9.43 -8.41 -15.59
CA VAL A 113 10.76 -8.64 -16.17
C VAL A 113 10.65 -9.52 -17.42
N ALA A 114 9.89 -10.61 -17.36
CA ALA A 114 9.68 -11.50 -18.50
C ALA A 114 8.94 -10.83 -19.67
N SER A 115 8.16 -9.78 -19.40
CA SER A 115 7.40 -9.03 -20.41
C SER A 115 8.12 -7.76 -20.89
N ASP A 116 9.39 -7.56 -20.54
CA ASP A 116 10.16 -6.33 -20.83
C ASP A 116 9.44 -5.04 -20.42
N GLY A 117 8.65 -5.09 -19.35
CA GLY A 117 7.85 -3.96 -18.89
C GLY A 117 6.59 -3.68 -19.73
N GLN A 118 6.09 -4.65 -20.50
CA GLN A 118 4.76 -4.59 -21.11
C GLN A 118 3.65 -4.96 -20.11
N TYR A 119 2.41 -4.54 -20.39
CA TYR A 119 1.25 -4.94 -19.61
C TYR A 119 0.98 -6.43 -19.81
N PHE A 120 0.64 -7.13 -18.72
CA PHE A 120 0.21 -8.51 -18.75
C PHE A 120 -1.09 -8.66 -17.95
N GLU A 121 -1.99 -9.52 -18.43
CA GLU A 121 -3.18 -9.87 -17.67
C GLU A 121 -2.80 -10.69 -16.43
N SER A 122 -3.61 -10.51 -15.37
CA SER A 122 -3.35 -11.10 -14.06
C SER A 122 -3.77 -12.55 -13.99
#